data_AF-A4S5R4-F1
#
_entry.id   AF-A4S5R4-F1
#
_cell.length_a   1.000
_cell.length_b   1.000
_cell.length_c   1.000
_cell.angle_alpha   90.00
_cell.angle_beta   90.00
_cell.angle_gamma   90.00
#
_symmetry.space_group_name_H-M   'P 1'
#
loop_
_entity.id
_entity.type
_entity.pdbx_description
1 polymer ?
#
loop_
_entity_poly.entity_id
_entity_poly.type
_entity_poly.pdbx_seq_one_letter_code
_entity_poly.pdbx_strand_id
1 'polypeptide(L)'
;MTTDAPRAEASSDRPFKEVCDPTADGADCRARILAQDAVSADTYDSKKNTFKAANASTNPNLTTYQSDTLTFLEEVEALLAKDVYDPTREKAIAVFQKKSNDWSGKYAPGGSSKMASGRAFYNALNQLAGHFSFNGLAPLPKSRLEVVETNIAKTRELIAEGR
;
A
#
# COMPACT_ATOMS: atom_id res chain seq x y z
N MET A 1 -17.88 -45.01 11.38
CA MET A 1 -16.41 -44.89 11.40
C MET A 1 -16.06 -43.63 10.64
N THR A 2 -15.95 -42.51 11.35
CA THR A 2 -15.67 -41.18 10.78
C THR A 2 -14.16 -40.96 10.77
N THR A 3 -13.62 -40.68 9.59
CA THR A 3 -12.22 -40.40 9.31
C THR A 3 -11.78 -39.06 9.90
N ASP A 4 -10.83 -39.09 10.83
CA ASP A 4 -10.14 -37.91 11.36
C ASP A 4 -9.28 -37.24 10.27
N ALA A 5 -9.48 -35.94 10.08
CA ALA A 5 -8.66 -35.11 9.21
C ALA A 5 -7.25 -34.94 9.81
N PRO A 6 -6.18 -34.88 8.99
CA PRO A 6 -4.83 -34.64 9.49
C PRO A 6 -4.75 -33.23 10.11
N ARG A 7 -4.50 -33.17 11.42
CA ARG A 7 -4.14 -31.94 12.13
C ARG A 7 -2.92 -31.31 11.44
N ALA A 8 -2.99 -30.00 11.20
CA ALA A 8 -1.88 -29.21 10.66
C ALA A 8 -0.58 -29.54 11.41
N GLU A 9 0.43 -29.99 10.68
CA GLU A 9 1.74 -30.33 11.25
C GLU A 9 2.29 -29.14 12.04
N ALA A 10 2.71 -29.42 13.26
CA ALA A 10 3.34 -28.46 14.15
C ALA A 10 4.62 -27.94 13.49
N SER A 11 4.59 -26.69 13.01
CA SER A 11 5.78 -25.93 12.64
C SER A 11 6.84 -26.08 13.73
N SER A 12 8.03 -26.54 13.34
CA SER A 12 9.16 -26.89 14.23
C SER A 12 9.78 -25.70 14.96
N ASP A 13 9.31 -24.49 14.71
CA ASP A 13 9.84 -23.23 15.26
C ASP A 13 8.99 -22.62 16.40
N ARG A 14 7.97 -23.33 16.89
CA ARG A 14 7.20 -22.83 18.05
C ARG A 14 7.98 -23.07 19.35
N PRO A 15 8.12 -22.07 20.23
CA PRO A 15 8.80 -22.24 21.52
C PRO A 15 8.08 -23.22 22.46
N PHE A 16 6.79 -23.53 22.17
CA PHE A 16 5.98 -24.44 22.96
C PHE A 16 5.72 -25.74 22.20
N LYS A 17 6.41 -26.80 22.59
CA LYS A 17 6.27 -28.17 22.05
C LYS A 17 5.27 -29.03 22.86
N GLU A 18 4.78 -28.51 23.98
CA GLU A 18 3.87 -29.21 24.89
C GLU A 18 2.41 -29.11 24.40
N VAL A 19 1.74 -30.25 24.25
CA VAL A 19 0.31 -30.32 23.96
C VAL A 19 -0.43 -30.38 25.29
N CYS A 20 -1.03 -29.27 25.72
CA CYS A 20 -1.88 -29.26 26.91
C CYS A 20 -3.17 -30.06 26.67
N ASP A 21 -3.67 -30.74 27.71
CA ASP A 21 -4.99 -31.37 27.71
C ASP A 21 -6.08 -30.32 27.39
N PRO A 22 -7.06 -30.60 26.51
CA PRO A 22 -8.12 -29.64 26.15
C PRO A 22 -9.23 -29.51 27.22
N THR A 23 -9.28 -30.38 28.23
CA THR A 23 -10.28 -30.39 29.29
C THR A 23 -9.95 -29.39 30.41
N ALA A 24 -10.73 -29.39 31.49
CA ALA A 24 -10.52 -28.52 32.66
C ALA A 24 -9.15 -28.77 33.33
N ASP A 25 -8.65 -30.01 33.30
CA ASP A 25 -7.40 -30.39 33.96
C ASP A 25 -6.15 -29.82 33.27
N GLY A 26 -6.29 -29.38 32.01
CA GLY A 26 -5.21 -28.70 31.27
C GLY A 26 -5.27 -27.17 31.32
N ALA A 27 -6.18 -26.57 32.12
CA ALA A 27 -6.39 -25.12 32.14
C ALA A 27 -5.14 -24.34 32.55
N ASP A 28 -4.41 -24.81 33.57
CA ASP A 28 -3.20 -24.14 34.06
C ASP A 28 -2.04 -24.20 33.05
N CYS A 29 -1.92 -25.32 32.33
CA CYS A 29 -0.96 -25.48 31.23
C CYS A 29 -1.25 -24.46 30.12
N ARG A 30 -2.52 -24.31 29.72
CA ARG A 30 -2.93 -23.34 28.69
C ARG A 30 -2.75 -21.90 29.18
N ALA A 31 -3.09 -21.60 30.43
CA ALA A 31 -2.92 -20.28 31.01
C ALA A 31 -1.44 -19.86 31.05
N ARG A 32 -0.54 -20.78 31.40
CA ARG A 32 0.92 -20.55 31.38
C ARG A 32 1.45 -20.24 29.99
N ILE A 33 1.02 -20.99 28.97
CA ILE A 33 1.42 -20.75 27.58
C ILE A 33 0.90 -19.39 27.11
N LEU A 34 -0.37 -19.06 27.37
CA LEU A 34 -0.97 -17.78 26.99
C LEU A 34 -0.32 -16.58 27.70
N ALA A 35 0.10 -16.75 28.95
CA ALA A 35 0.81 -15.70 29.69
C ALA A 35 2.22 -15.42 29.12
N GLN A 36 2.86 -16.42 28.51
CA GLN A 36 4.16 -16.28 27.85
C GLN A 36 4.03 -15.84 26.40
N ASP A 37 2.89 -16.11 25.76
CA ASP A 37 2.49 -15.62 24.44
C ASP A 37 1.97 -14.16 24.52
N ALA A 38 2.63 -13.35 25.35
CA ALA A 38 2.44 -11.91 25.38
C ALA A 38 3.04 -11.30 24.11
N VAL A 39 2.45 -11.63 22.95
CA VAL A 39 2.62 -10.87 21.72
C VAL A 39 2.08 -9.48 22.04
N SER A 40 2.99 -8.53 22.27
CA SER A 40 2.61 -7.12 22.42
C SER A 40 1.77 -6.76 21.19
N ALA A 41 0.54 -6.31 21.42
CA ALA A 41 -0.31 -5.79 20.36
C ALA A 41 0.36 -4.61 19.63
N ASP A 42 1.30 -3.93 20.29
CA ASP A 42 2.10 -2.84 19.72
C ASP A 42 3.02 -3.32 18.58
N THR A 43 3.43 -4.60 18.58
CA THR A 43 4.21 -5.17 17.48
C THR A 43 3.41 -5.26 16.17
N TYR A 44 2.08 -5.36 16.24
CA TYR A 44 1.21 -5.33 15.05
C TYR A 44 1.08 -3.92 14.45
N ASP A 45 1.01 -2.88 15.29
CA ASP A 45 0.90 -1.49 14.84
C ASP A 45 2.24 -0.88 14.39
N SER A 46 3.37 -1.39 14.91
CA SER A 46 4.71 -0.81 14.68
C SER A 46 5.26 -0.94 13.24
N LYS A 47 4.60 -1.71 12.35
CA LYS A 47 5.04 -1.89 10.95
C LYS A 47 4.04 -1.35 9.91
N LYS A 48 3.33 -0.26 10.22
CA LYS A 48 2.62 0.49 9.17
C LYS A 48 3.62 1.16 8.22
N ASN A 49 3.62 0.73 6.96
CA ASN A 49 4.34 1.43 5.89
C ASN A 49 3.74 2.83 5.77
N THR A 50 4.46 3.84 6.26
CA THR A 50 4.03 5.24 6.21
C THR A 50 4.48 5.83 4.89
N PHE A 51 3.53 6.33 4.10
CA PHE A 51 3.81 7.04 2.86
C PHE A 51 4.58 8.34 3.12
N LYS A 52 5.61 8.61 2.32
CA LYS A 52 6.37 9.86 2.36
C LYS A 52 6.03 10.75 1.17
N ALA A 53 5.27 11.81 1.43
CA ALA A 53 4.96 12.82 0.42
C ALA A 53 6.24 13.57 -0.03
N ALA A 54 6.32 13.90 -1.31
CA ALA A 54 7.42 14.68 -1.86
C ALA A 54 7.16 16.20 -1.71
N ASN A 55 8.23 17.00 -1.64
CA ASN A 55 8.11 18.46 -1.48
C ASN A 55 7.35 19.12 -2.62
N ALA A 56 6.46 20.07 -2.31
CA ALA A 56 5.68 20.80 -3.29
C ALA A 56 6.54 21.69 -4.22
N SER A 57 6.10 21.88 -5.46
CA SER A 57 6.74 22.79 -6.42
C SER A 57 6.40 24.24 -6.07
N THR A 58 7.39 25.14 -6.15
CA THR A 58 7.23 26.58 -5.85
C THR A 58 7.17 27.46 -7.11
N ASN A 59 7.12 26.88 -8.31
CA ASN A 59 7.13 27.65 -9.56
C ASN A 59 5.75 28.26 -9.86
N PRO A 60 5.61 29.60 -9.97
CA PRO A 60 4.32 30.25 -10.22
C PRO A 60 3.84 30.17 -11.68
N ASN A 61 4.69 29.81 -12.65
CA ASN A 61 4.36 29.76 -14.07
C ASN A 61 4.32 28.33 -14.60
N LEU A 62 3.31 27.56 -14.17
CA LEU A 62 3.11 26.19 -14.61
C LEU A 62 2.28 26.14 -15.90
N THR A 63 2.67 25.27 -16.83
CA THR A 63 1.80 24.89 -17.95
C THR A 63 0.58 24.13 -17.44
N THR A 64 -0.50 24.07 -18.24
CA THR A 64 -1.69 23.25 -17.91
C THR A 64 -1.32 21.79 -17.63
N TYR A 65 -0.39 21.22 -18.40
CA TYR A 65 0.11 19.86 -18.16
C TYR A 65 0.75 19.72 -16.77
N GLN A 66 1.65 20.64 -16.41
CA GLN A 66 2.34 20.58 -15.12
C GLN A 66 1.37 20.82 -13.96
N SER A 67 0.44 21.77 -14.10
CA SER A 67 -0.60 22.03 -13.10
C SER A 67 -1.51 20.82 -12.89
N ASP A 68 -2.05 20.25 -13.97
CA ASP A 68 -2.93 19.08 -13.90
C ASP A 68 -2.19 17.87 -13.29
N THR A 69 -0.92 17.69 -13.66
CA THR A 69 -0.10 16.58 -13.14
C THR A 69 0.24 16.76 -11.66
N LEU A 70 0.62 17.97 -11.23
CA LEU A 70 0.90 18.24 -9.81
C LEU A 70 -0.36 18.11 -8.95
N THR A 71 -1.50 18.61 -9.43
CA THR A 71 -2.79 18.47 -8.74
C THR A 71 -3.14 17.00 -8.57
N PHE A 72 -3.05 16.20 -9.63
CA PHE A 72 -3.37 14.78 -9.54
C PHE A 72 -2.36 14.02 -8.68
N LEU A 73 -1.08 14.38 -8.75
CA LEU A 73 -0.06 13.82 -7.88
C LEU A 73 -0.39 14.07 -6.40
N GLU A 74 -0.81 15.28 -6.01
CA GLU A 74 -1.23 15.59 -4.63
C GLU A 74 -2.42 14.74 -4.18
N GLU A 75 -3.37 14.46 -5.07
CA GLU A 75 -4.49 13.56 -4.77
C GLU A 75 -4.03 12.10 -4.57
N VAL A 76 -3.03 11.65 -5.34
CA VAL A 76 -2.41 10.33 -5.16
C VAL A 76 -1.70 10.26 -3.81
N GLU A 77 -0.95 11.29 -3.45
CA GLU A 77 -0.29 11.39 -2.14
C GLU A 77 -1.32 11.35 -0.99
N ALA A 78 -2.43 12.08 -1.13
CA ALA A 78 -3.52 12.07 -0.18
C ALA A 78 -4.19 10.69 -0.05
N LEU A 79 -4.35 9.96 -1.16
CA LEU A 79 -4.85 8.58 -1.14
C LEU A 79 -3.88 7.63 -0.40
N LEU A 80 -2.58 7.77 -0.65
CA LEU A 80 -1.55 6.92 -0.03
C LEU A 80 -1.36 7.20 1.45
N ALA A 81 -1.64 8.43 1.90
CA ALA A 81 -1.63 8.82 3.30
C ALA A 81 -2.84 8.33 4.10
N LYS A 82 -3.90 7.82 3.44
CA LYS A 82 -5.07 7.27 4.14
C LYS A 82 -4.72 6.01 4.92
N ASP A 83 -5.30 5.89 6.11
CA ASP A 83 -5.19 4.66 6.89
C ASP A 83 -5.85 3.49 6.14
N VAL A 84 -5.29 2.29 6.30
CA VAL A 84 -5.77 1.07 5.62
C VAL A 84 -7.22 0.76 6.00
N TYR A 85 -7.64 1.14 7.21
CA TYR A 85 -8.98 0.94 7.75
C TYR A 85 -9.91 2.16 7.57
N ASP A 86 -9.47 3.21 6.85
CA ASP A 86 -10.32 4.37 6.56
C ASP A 86 -11.51 3.95 5.66
N PRO A 87 -12.77 4.12 6.13
CA PRO A 87 -13.96 3.71 5.37
C PRO A 87 -14.15 4.51 4.07
N THR A 88 -13.47 5.65 3.91
CA THR A 88 -13.52 6.47 2.69
C THR A 88 -12.53 5.98 1.62
N ARG A 89 -11.63 5.06 1.95
CA ARG A 89 -10.54 4.61 1.06
C ARG A 89 -11.05 3.90 -0.18
N GLU A 90 -12.13 3.12 -0.09
CA GLU A 90 -12.75 2.46 -1.24
C GLU A 90 -13.20 3.48 -2.29
N LYS A 91 -13.94 4.50 -1.86
CA LYS A 91 -14.40 5.58 -2.76
C LYS A 91 -13.21 6.35 -3.34
N ALA A 92 -12.19 6.61 -2.54
CA ALA A 92 -10.98 7.29 -3.00
C ALA A 92 -10.22 6.49 -4.07
N ILE A 93 -10.13 5.16 -3.93
CA ILE A 93 -9.53 4.27 -4.93
C ILE A 93 -10.33 4.29 -6.23
N ALA A 94 -11.66 4.23 -6.18
CA ALA A 94 -12.50 4.31 -7.38
C ALA A 94 -12.33 5.64 -8.13
N VAL A 95 -12.27 6.77 -7.39
CA VAL A 95 -11.98 8.09 -7.97
C VAL A 95 -10.59 8.12 -8.59
N PHE A 96 -9.58 7.57 -7.90
CA PHE A 96 -8.22 7.44 -8.42
C PHE A 96 -8.17 6.65 -9.73
N GLN A 97 -8.83 5.49 -9.81
CA GLN A 97 -8.82 4.66 -11.02
C GLN A 97 -9.41 5.41 -12.23
N LYS A 98 -10.52 6.13 -12.02
CA LYS A 98 -11.11 6.97 -13.07
C LYS A 98 -10.16 8.08 -13.51
N LYS A 99 -9.65 8.88 -12.57
CA LYS A 99 -8.73 9.99 -12.87
C LYS A 99 -7.42 9.51 -13.50
N SER A 100 -6.92 8.35 -13.10
CA SER A 100 -5.75 7.71 -13.69
C SER A 100 -5.95 7.43 -15.17
N ASN A 101 -7.13 6.92 -15.55
CA ASN A 101 -7.49 6.69 -16.95
C ASN A 101 -7.67 8.00 -17.71
N ASP A 102 -8.35 8.98 -17.12
CA ASP A 102 -8.57 10.30 -17.73
C ASP A 102 -7.24 11.03 -17.99
N TRP A 103 -6.34 11.05 -17.00
CA TRP A 103 -5.01 11.65 -17.12
C TRP A 103 -4.16 10.91 -18.16
N SER A 104 -4.17 9.57 -18.15
CA SER A 104 -3.40 8.77 -19.11
C SER A 104 -3.91 8.94 -20.54
N GLY A 105 -5.23 9.04 -20.73
CA GLY A 105 -5.83 9.32 -22.04
C GLY A 105 -5.42 10.69 -22.59
N LYS A 106 -5.28 11.69 -21.71
CA LYS A 106 -4.90 13.06 -22.08
C LYS A 106 -3.40 13.22 -22.32
N TYR A 107 -2.56 12.62 -21.48
CA TYR A 107 -1.12 12.93 -21.39
C TYR A 107 -0.18 11.75 -21.69
N ALA A 108 -0.67 10.51 -21.69
CA ALA A 108 0.11 9.32 -22.02
C ALA A 108 -0.58 8.43 -23.09
N PRO A 109 -1.09 9.00 -24.21
CA PRO A 109 -1.77 8.21 -25.23
C PRO A 109 -0.81 7.16 -25.83
N GLY A 110 -1.28 5.92 -25.94
CA GLY A 110 -0.44 4.80 -26.40
C GLY A 110 0.42 4.18 -25.30
N GLY A 111 0.20 4.52 -24.04
CA GLY A 111 0.85 3.88 -22.89
C GLY A 111 2.20 4.49 -22.51
N SER A 112 2.49 5.72 -22.97
CA SER A 112 3.67 6.48 -22.54
C SER A 112 3.45 7.97 -22.78
N SER A 113 3.96 8.79 -21.86
CA SER A 113 3.96 10.25 -22.01
C SER A 113 5.16 10.73 -22.85
N LYS A 114 4.94 11.81 -23.61
CA LYS A 114 6.01 12.52 -24.33
C LYS A 114 6.97 13.22 -23.36
N MET A 115 6.42 13.78 -22.28
CA MET A 115 7.17 14.44 -21.20
C MET A 115 7.83 13.41 -20.30
N ALA A 116 9.05 13.68 -19.84
CA ALA A 116 9.79 12.81 -18.95
C ALA A 116 9.11 12.70 -17.58
N SER A 117 8.64 13.82 -17.02
CA SER A 117 7.82 13.82 -15.80
C SER A 117 6.61 12.91 -15.94
N GLY A 118 5.90 12.98 -17.08
CA GLY A 118 4.73 12.16 -17.31
C GLY A 118 5.03 10.68 -17.47
N ARG A 119 6.22 10.29 -17.95
CA ARG A 119 6.62 8.87 -17.97
C ARG A 119 6.84 8.35 -16.56
N ALA A 120 7.52 9.11 -15.71
CA ALA A 120 7.70 8.77 -14.30
C ALA A 120 6.35 8.64 -13.61
N PHE A 121 5.47 9.63 -13.79
CA PHE A 121 4.15 9.62 -13.17
C PHE A 121 3.28 8.46 -13.66
N TYR A 122 3.25 8.20 -14.97
CA TYR A 122 2.51 7.08 -15.55
C TYR A 122 2.97 5.72 -14.98
N ASN A 123 4.27 5.54 -14.74
CA ASN A 123 4.78 4.35 -14.08
C ASN A 123 4.24 4.20 -12.65
N ALA A 124 4.21 5.27 -11.86
CA ALA A 124 3.58 5.26 -10.53
C ALA A 124 2.09 4.90 -10.62
N LEU A 125 1.34 5.53 -11.54
CA LEU A 125 -0.08 5.26 -11.75
C LEU A 125 -0.34 3.79 -12.10
N ASN A 126 0.45 3.20 -13.01
CA ASN A 126 0.31 1.80 -13.38
C ASN A 126 0.57 0.82 -12.23
N GLN A 127 1.55 1.11 -11.36
CA GLN A 127 1.78 0.29 -10.17
C GLN A 127 0.57 0.30 -9.24
N LEU A 128 -0.03 1.47 -9.04
CA LEU A 128 -1.21 1.65 -8.19
C LEU A 128 -2.47 1.04 -8.80
N ALA A 129 -2.76 1.37 -10.06
CA ALA A 129 -3.92 0.86 -10.77
C ALA A 129 -3.88 -0.67 -10.86
N GLY A 130 -2.72 -1.25 -11.19
CA GLY A 130 -2.52 -2.69 -11.16
C GLY A 130 -2.77 -3.28 -9.76
N HIS A 131 -2.16 -2.71 -8.71
CA HIS A 131 -2.35 -3.19 -7.35
C HIS A 131 -3.83 -3.22 -6.95
N PHE A 132 -4.53 -2.10 -7.10
CA PHE A 132 -5.94 -1.98 -6.69
C PHE A 132 -6.87 -2.86 -7.53
N SER A 133 -6.54 -3.11 -8.80
CA SER A 133 -7.33 -4.00 -9.65
C SER A 133 -7.24 -5.47 -9.22
N PHE A 134 -6.04 -5.93 -8.83
CA PHE A 134 -5.82 -7.33 -8.45
C PHE A 134 -6.04 -7.62 -6.96
N ASN A 135 -5.83 -6.63 -6.09
CA ASN A 135 -5.79 -6.82 -4.64
C ASN A 135 -6.86 -5.98 -3.90
N GLY A 136 -7.69 -5.21 -4.62
CA GLY A 136 -8.75 -4.39 -4.04
C GLY A 136 -8.23 -3.42 -2.98
N LEU A 137 -8.78 -3.53 -1.77
CA LEU A 137 -8.44 -2.65 -0.64
C LEU A 137 -7.18 -3.08 0.12
N ALA A 138 -6.45 -4.10 -0.33
CA ALA A 138 -5.24 -4.52 0.35
C ALA A 138 -4.22 -3.36 0.49
N PRO A 139 -3.48 -3.29 1.60
CA PRO A 139 -2.38 -2.33 1.74
C PRO A 139 -1.32 -2.57 0.66
N LEU A 140 -0.63 -1.50 0.26
CA LEU A 140 0.45 -1.62 -0.72
C LEU A 140 1.66 -2.34 -0.10
N PRO A 141 2.24 -3.34 -0.80
CA PRO A 141 3.52 -3.91 -0.41
C PRO A 141 4.61 -2.84 -0.40
N LYS A 142 5.53 -2.92 0.57
CA LYS A 142 6.61 -1.93 0.76
C LYS A 142 7.44 -1.72 -0.52
N SER A 143 7.84 -2.80 -1.18
CA SER A 143 8.61 -2.73 -2.43
C SER A 143 7.88 -1.98 -3.55
N ARG A 144 6.54 -2.10 -3.61
CA ARG A 144 5.73 -1.35 -4.57
C ARG A 144 5.59 0.11 -4.16
N LEU A 145 5.41 0.38 -2.86
CA LEU A 145 5.33 1.73 -2.33
C LEU A 145 6.61 2.52 -2.62
N GLU A 146 7.78 1.93 -2.42
CA GLU A 146 9.09 2.55 -2.72
C GLU A 146 9.21 2.94 -4.20
N VAL A 147 8.74 2.09 -5.12
CA VAL A 147 8.72 2.40 -6.56
C VAL A 147 7.78 3.56 -6.86
N VAL A 148 6.61 3.59 -6.23
CA VAL A 148 5.64 4.69 -6.41
C VAL A 148 6.21 6.00 -5.87
N GLU A 149 6.75 6.01 -4.65
CA GLU A 149 7.38 7.18 -4.02
C GLU A 149 8.53 7.73 -4.87
N THR A 150 9.39 6.84 -5.38
CA THR A 150 10.51 7.22 -6.26
C THR A 150 10.02 7.92 -7.53
N ASN A 151 8.97 7.37 -8.17
CA ASN A 151 8.42 7.95 -9.40
C ASN A 151 7.66 9.25 -9.14
N ILE A 152 6.97 9.39 -8.01
CA ILE A 152 6.32 10.64 -7.57
C ILE A 152 7.37 11.73 -7.35
N ALA A 153 8.42 11.43 -6.58
CA ALA A 153 9.51 12.38 -6.35
C ALA A 153 10.18 12.80 -7.67
N LYS A 154 10.46 11.83 -8.55
CA LYS A 154 11.06 12.10 -9.86
C LYS A 154 10.17 12.94 -10.76
N THR A 155 8.85 12.76 -10.68
CA THR A 155 7.88 13.58 -11.41
C THR A 155 7.98 15.04 -11.00
N ARG A 156 8.02 15.33 -9.68
CA ARG A 156 8.14 16.71 -9.17
C ARG A 156 9.46 17.36 -9.60
N GLU A 157 10.57 16.63 -9.50
CA GLU A 157 11.89 17.08 -9.95
C GLU A 157 11.86 17.46 -11.44
N LEU A 158 11.34 16.58 -12.29
CA LEU A 158 11.27 16.81 -13.73
C LEU A 158 10.32 17.96 -14.08
N ILE A 159 9.20 18.10 -13.38
CA ILE A 159 8.30 19.25 -13.57
C ILE A 159 9.00 20.57 -13.22
N ALA A 160 9.79 20.60 -12.13
CA ALA A 160 10.57 21.77 -11.75
C ALA A 160 11.66 22.12 -12.78
N GLU A 161 12.23 21.12 -13.45
CA GLU A 161 13.14 21.29 -14.60
C GLU A 161 12.43 21.65 -15.92
N GLY A 162 11.10 21.62 -15.97
CA GLY A 162 10.31 21.83 -17.19
C GLY A 162 10.28 20.64 -18.16
N ARG A 163 10.53 19.42 -17.67
CA ARG A 163 10.72 18.19 -18.47
C ARG A 163 9.66 17.14 -18.24
#